data_AF-A0A849FJS8-F1
#
_entry.id   AF-A0A849FJS8-F1
#
_cell.length_a   1.000
_cell.length_b   1.000
_cell.length_c   1.000
_cell.angle_alpha   90.00
_cell.angle_beta   90.00
_cell.angle_gamma   90.00
#
_symmetry.space_group_name_H-M   'P 1'
#
loop_
_entity.id
_entity.type
_entity.pdbx_description
1 polymer ?
#
loop_
_entity_poly.entity_id
_entity_poly.type
_entity_poly.pdbx_seq_one_letter_code
_entity_poly.pdbx_strand_id
1 'polypeptide(L)'
;MKQLFVLVFFLTIISCKKNYTHKDLIKEDVAFLADDALKGRATGTEGELTAAKYIADRFKEMGVDPKGTDGYFQKFTFLPKTDPHKDTEYVTMNSDSTITGT
;
A
#
# COMPACT_ATOMS: atom_id res chain seq x y z
N MET A 1 -44.23 -27.52 -2.20
CA MET A 1 -43.56 -27.11 -3.45
C MET A 1 -43.72 -25.61 -3.75
N LYS A 2 -44.94 -25.07 -3.89
CA LYS A 2 -45.17 -23.65 -4.24
C LYS A 2 -44.70 -22.65 -3.17
N GLN A 3 -44.90 -22.96 -1.89
CA GLN A 3 -44.47 -22.11 -0.76
C GLN A 3 -42.94 -22.10 -0.58
N LEU A 4 -42.25 -23.17 -1.01
CA LEU A 4 -40.79 -23.27 -0.94
C LEU A 4 -40.13 -22.33 -1.97
N PHE A 5 -40.72 -22.22 -3.17
CA PHE A 5 -40.27 -21.26 -4.20
C PHE A 5 -40.44 -19.81 -3.76
N VAL A 6 -41.53 -19.48 -3.03
CA VAL A 6 -41.76 -18.12 -2.50
C VAL A 6 -40.73 -17.76 -1.42
N LEU A 7 -40.35 -18.72 -0.57
CA LEU A 7 -39.32 -18.53 0.47
C LEU A 7 -37.93 -18.33 -0.14
N VAL A 8 -37.56 -19.11 -1.15
CA VAL A 8 -36.28 -18.95 -1.88
C VAL A 8 -36.23 -17.61 -2.62
N PHE A 9 -37.34 -17.18 -3.22
CA PHE A 9 -37.45 -15.86 -3.85
C PHE A 9 -37.33 -14.71 -2.84
N PHE A 10 -37.87 -14.86 -1.62
CA PHE A 10 -37.71 -13.86 -0.56
C PHE A 10 -36.29 -13.78 0.02
N LEU A 11 -35.53 -14.88 -0.01
CA LEU A 11 -34.13 -14.90 0.44
C LEU A 11 -33.17 -14.18 -0.53
N THR A 12 -33.48 -14.11 -1.83
CA THR A 12 -32.60 -13.46 -2.83
C THR A 12 -32.73 -11.94 -2.85
N ILE A 13 -33.86 -11.39 -2.40
CA ILE A 13 -34.10 -9.93 -2.34
C ILE A 13 -33.43 -9.25 -1.14
N ILE A 14 -32.98 -10.01 -0.14
CA ILE A 14 -32.19 -9.52 1.00
C ILE A 14 -30.68 -9.56 0.65
N SER A 15 -30.34 -9.32 -0.62
CA SER A 15 -28.95 -9.12 -1.03
C SER A 15 -28.45 -7.80 -0.44
N CYS A 16 -27.55 -7.91 0.53
CA CYS A 16 -27.04 -6.81 1.33
C CYS A 16 -26.23 -5.85 0.44
N LYS A 17 -26.72 -4.62 0.25
CA LYS A 17 -25.89 -3.55 -0.33
C LYS A 17 -24.92 -3.06 0.75
N LYS A 18 -23.63 -3.40 0.65
CA LYS A 18 -22.58 -2.78 1.47
C LYS A 18 -22.48 -1.30 1.08
N ASN A 19 -23.10 -0.43 1.87
CA ASN A 19 -22.90 1.01 1.74
C ASN A 19 -21.51 1.33 2.29
N TYR A 20 -20.51 1.40 1.41
CA TYR A 20 -19.19 1.92 1.77
C TYR A 20 -19.33 3.41 2.06
N THR A 21 -19.25 3.78 3.33
CA THR A 21 -19.02 5.17 3.70
C THR A 21 -17.53 5.41 3.56
N HIS A 22 -17.11 6.03 2.45
CA HIS A 22 -15.72 6.39 2.24
C HIS A 22 -15.35 7.52 3.20
N LYS A 23 -14.47 7.22 4.16
CA LYS A 23 -13.85 8.26 4.97
C LYS A 23 -12.74 8.89 4.11
N ASP A 24 -13.04 10.05 3.52
CA ASP A 24 -12.03 10.79 2.79
C ASP A 24 -10.97 11.29 3.77
N LEU A 25 -9.77 10.74 3.63
CA LEU A 25 -8.60 11.04 4.45
C LEU A 25 -7.42 11.50 3.59
N ILE A 26 -7.66 11.84 2.32
CA ILE A 26 -6.57 12.21 1.40
C ILE A 26 -5.78 13.40 1.95
N LYS A 27 -6.46 14.36 2.57
CA LYS A 27 -5.80 15.53 3.15
C LYS A 27 -4.88 15.16 4.31
N GLU A 28 -5.34 14.31 5.20
CA GLU A 28 -4.59 13.81 6.36
C GLU A 28 -3.41 12.94 5.91
N ASP A 29 -3.65 12.06 4.94
CA ASP A 29 -2.64 11.16 4.38
C ASP A 29 -1.51 11.97 3.72
N VAL A 30 -1.86 12.96 2.89
CA VAL A 30 -0.88 13.86 2.26
C VAL A 30 -0.16 14.72 3.30
N ALA A 31 -0.88 15.26 4.29
CA ALA A 31 -0.28 16.09 5.33
C ALA A 31 0.78 15.32 6.12
N PHE A 32 0.47 14.09 6.57
CA PHE A 32 1.44 13.25 7.27
C PHE A 32 2.60 12.86 6.36
N LEU A 33 2.33 12.39 5.14
CA LEU A 33 3.38 11.96 4.23
C LEU A 33 4.28 13.12 3.78
N ALA A 34 3.83 14.37 3.85
CA ALA A 34 4.64 15.55 3.53
C ALA A 34 5.28 16.21 4.75
N ASP A 35 5.06 15.70 5.97
CA ASP A 35 5.49 16.34 7.21
C ASP A 35 7.03 16.32 7.35
N ASP A 36 7.58 17.43 7.86
CA ASP A 36 9.01 17.59 8.15
C ASP A 36 9.53 16.57 9.17
N ALA A 37 8.65 16.00 10.01
CA ALA A 37 8.97 14.92 10.93
C ALA A 37 9.57 13.69 10.25
N LEU A 38 9.21 13.43 8.98
CA LEU A 38 9.79 12.33 8.21
C LEU A 38 11.21 12.65 7.72
N LYS A 39 11.62 13.93 7.71
CA LYS A 39 12.96 14.40 7.31
C LYS A 39 13.37 13.97 5.89
N GLY A 40 12.38 13.73 5.02
CA GLY A 40 12.56 13.16 3.69
C GLY A 40 12.22 11.67 3.62
N ARG A 41 12.16 11.11 2.41
CA ARG A 41 11.78 9.70 2.17
C ARG A 41 12.65 9.07 1.08
N ALA A 42 13.94 9.40 1.07
CA ALA A 42 14.87 8.74 0.19
C ALA A 42 14.93 7.24 0.56
N THR A 43 15.08 6.37 -0.44
CA THR A 43 15.05 4.92 -0.23
C THR A 43 16.08 4.48 0.82
N GLY A 44 15.66 3.61 1.74
CA GLY A 44 16.53 3.10 2.81
C GLY A 44 16.76 4.08 3.97
N THR A 45 16.10 5.25 4.00
CA THR A 45 16.14 6.18 5.13
C THR A 45 15.06 5.85 6.16
N GLU A 46 15.22 6.29 7.41
CA GLU A 46 14.19 6.10 8.44
C GLU A 46 12.83 6.74 8.08
N GLY A 47 12.87 7.87 7.37
CA GLY A 47 11.65 8.53 6.88
C GLY A 47 10.92 7.72 5.83
N GLU A 48 11.64 7.00 4.96
CA GLU A 48 11.04 6.05 4.02
C GLU A 48 10.40 4.87 4.75
N LEU A 49 11.10 4.24 5.70
CA LEU A 49 10.53 3.14 6.49
C LEU A 49 9.27 3.56 7.27
N THR A 50 9.28 4.77 7.83
CA THR A 50 8.13 5.34 8.54
C THR A 50 6.95 5.56 7.59
N ALA A 51 7.20 6.12 6.40
CA ALA A 51 6.17 6.32 5.39
C ALA A 51 5.61 5.00 4.85
N ALA A 52 6.48 4.02 4.57
CA ALA A 52 6.08 2.70 4.10
C ALA A 52 5.17 2.01 5.12
N LYS A 53 5.53 2.07 6.41
CA LYS A 53 4.69 1.56 7.50
C LYS A 53 3.34 2.27 7.57
N TYR A 54 3.32 3.59 7.48
CA TYR A 54 2.08 4.37 7.48
C TYR A 54 1.15 3.94 6.34
N ILE A 55 1.67 3.81 5.12
CA ILE A 55 0.90 3.38 3.95
C ILE A 55 0.35 1.96 4.14
N ALA A 56 1.16 1.03 4.64
CA ALA A 56 0.74 -0.33 4.93
C ALA A 56 -0.41 -0.37 5.96
N ASP A 57 -0.31 0.44 7.03
CA ASP A 57 -1.34 0.54 8.05
C ASP A 57 -2.64 1.13 7.46
N ARG A 58 -2.54 2.17 6.61
CA ARG A 58 -3.70 2.75 5.88
C ARG A 58 -4.35 1.76 4.93
N PHE A 59 -3.57 0.98 4.20
CA PHE A 59 -4.08 -0.09 3.32
C PHE A 59 -4.83 -1.16 4.10
N LYS A 60 -4.29 -1.56 5.25
CA LYS A 60 -4.95 -2.51 6.16
C LYS A 60 -6.28 -1.97 6.69
N GLU A 61 -6.33 -0.70 7.09
CA GLU A 61 -7.58 -0.04 7.53
C GLU A 61 -8.65 0.00 6.43
N MET A 62 -8.24 0.16 5.18
CA MET A 62 -9.13 0.16 4.01
C MET A 62 -9.53 -1.26 3.56
N GLY A 63 -8.96 -2.32 4.15
CA GLY A 63 -9.22 -3.70 3.76
C GLY A 63 -8.63 -4.06 2.39
N VAL A 64 -7.56 -3.39 1.98
CA VAL A 64 -6.82 -3.71 0.75
C VAL A 64 -6.00 -4.98 0.99
N ASP A 65 -6.06 -5.93 0.05
CA ASP A 65 -5.26 -7.15 0.15
C ASP A 65 -3.76 -6.85 -0.07
N PRO A 66 -2.86 -7.44 0.75
CA PRO A 66 -1.43 -7.33 0.53
C PRO A 66 -1.00 -8.00 -0.80
N LYS A 67 -0.05 -7.38 -1.50
CA LYS A 67 0.52 -7.87 -2.78
C LYS A 67 2.05 -7.79 -2.88
N GLY A 68 2.71 -7.47 -1.77
CA GLY A 68 4.17 -7.47 -1.69
C GLY A 68 4.73 -8.88 -1.55
N THR A 69 6.06 -9.00 -1.69
CA THR A 69 6.79 -10.23 -1.39
C THR A 69 6.80 -10.56 0.11
N ASP A 70 6.58 -9.55 0.95
CA ASP A 70 6.41 -9.68 2.40
C ASP A 70 5.20 -8.84 2.87
N GLY A 71 4.00 -9.42 2.78
CA GLY A 71 2.76 -8.72 3.12
C GLY A 71 2.52 -7.51 2.22
N TYR A 72 2.50 -6.31 2.81
CA TYR A 72 2.32 -5.05 2.06
C TYR A 72 3.63 -4.53 1.43
N PHE A 73 4.77 -5.13 1.77
CA PHE A 73 6.08 -4.61 1.43
C PHE A 73 6.71 -5.35 0.26
N GLN A 74 7.40 -4.58 -0.60
CA GLN A 74 8.10 -5.10 -1.76
C GLN A 74 9.54 -4.62 -1.71
N LYS A 75 10.42 -5.49 -1.22
CA LYS A 75 11.86 -5.19 -1.21
C LYS A 75 12.41 -5.14 -2.63
N PHE A 76 13.24 -4.13 -2.90
CA PHE A 76 14.00 -4.01 -4.14
C PHE A 76 15.37 -3.39 -3.83
N THR A 77 16.39 -3.85 -4.56
CA THR A 77 17.75 -3.33 -4.46
C THR A 77 18.14 -2.68 -5.78
N PHE A 78 18.76 -1.51 -5.71
CA PHE A 78 19.21 -0.78 -6.89
C PHE A 78 20.55 -0.09 -6.64
N LEU A 79 21.24 0.23 -7.74
CA LEU A 79 22.42 1.07 -7.72
C LEU A 79 21.99 2.54 -7.87
N PRO A 80 22.31 3.42 -6.90
CA PRO A 80 22.00 4.84 -7.01
C PRO A 80 22.69 5.46 -8.22
N LYS A 81 21.97 6.34 -8.91
CA LYS A 81 22.54 7.10 -10.02
C LYS A 81 23.52 8.14 -9.49
N THR A 82 24.69 8.21 -10.07
CA THR A 82 25.64 9.32 -9.89
C THR A 82 25.47 10.40 -10.96
N ASP A 83 24.80 10.08 -12.07
CA ASP A 83 24.51 10.96 -13.21
C ASP A 83 22.97 11.14 -13.37
N PRO A 84 22.45 12.38 -13.41
CA PRO A 84 21.02 12.65 -13.57
C PRO A 84 20.40 12.16 -14.89
N HIS A 85 21.20 11.84 -15.91
CA HIS A 85 20.74 11.34 -17.21
C HIS A 85 20.87 9.82 -17.39
N LYS A 86 21.49 9.11 -16.44
CA LYS A 86 21.63 7.65 -16.50
C LYS A 86 20.35 6.96 -16.07
N ASP A 87 20.06 5.75 -16.56
CA ASP A 87 18.96 4.91 -16.07
C ASP A 87 19.30 4.20 -14.75
N THR A 88 18.27 3.82 -13.98
CA THR A 88 18.43 3.09 -12.70
C THR A 88 18.65 1.62 -13.02
N GLU A 89 19.73 1.05 -12.49
CA GLU A 89 20.02 -0.38 -12.60
C GLU A 89 19.54 -1.09 -11.33
N TYR A 90 18.56 -1.97 -11.48
CA TYR A 90 18.11 -2.87 -10.41
C TYR A 90 19.02 -4.10 -10.38
N VAL A 91 19.40 -4.53 -9.18
CA VAL A 91 20.32 -5.65 -9.00
C VAL A 91 19.73 -6.67 -8.03
N THR A 92 19.98 -7.95 -8.31
CA THR A 92 19.51 -9.08 -7.50
C THR A 92 20.46 -9.42 -6.34
N MET A 93 21.66 -8.84 -6.32
CA MET A 93 22.68 -9.08 -5.30
C MET A 93 23.04 -7.76 -4.61
N ASN A 94 23.00 -7.76 -3.28
CA ASN A 94 23.45 -6.62 -2.48
C ASN A 94 24.99 -6.52 -2.59
N SER A 95 25.49 -5.35 -2.95
CA SER A 95 26.92 -5.01 -2.93
C SER A 95 27.12 -3.67 -2.22
N ASP A 96 28.38 -3.32 -1.92
CA ASP A 96 28.74 -2.17 -1.08
C ASP A 96 28.17 -0.81 -1.55
N SER A 97 27.77 -0.69 -2.82
CA SER A 97 27.21 0.55 -3.38
C SER A 97 25.69 0.52 -3.60
N THR A 98 25.00 -0.54 -3.19
CA THR A 98 23.56 -0.71 -3.45
C THR A 98 22.71 -0.20 -2.30
N ILE A 99 21.51 0.30 -2.63
CA ILE A 99 20.50 0.71 -1.65
C ILE A 99 19.29 -0.21 -1.80
N THR A 100 18.73 -0.65 -0.66
CA THR A 100 17.51 -1.46 -0.62
C THR A 100 16.35 -0.65 -0.04
N GLY A 101 15.23 -0.66 -0.75
CA GLY A 101 13.95 -0.10 -0.29
C GLY A 101 12.94 -1.17 0.12
N THR A 102 11.77 -0.75 0.63
CA THR A 102 10.73 -1.64 1.14
C THR A 102 9.32 -1.21 0.73
#